data_AF-A0A0N4Y008-F1
#
_entry.id   AF-A0A0N4Y008-F1
#
_cell.length_a   1.000
_cell.length_b   1.000
_cell.length_c   1.000
_cell.angle_alpha   90.00
_cell.angle_beta   90.00
_cell.angle_gamma   90.00
#
_symmetry.space_group_name_H-M   'P 1'
#
loop_
_entity.id
_entity.type
_entity.pdbx_description
1 polymer ?
#
loop_
_entity_poly.entity_id
_entity_poly.type
_entity_poly.pdbx_seq_one_letter_code
_entity_poly.pdbx_strand_id
1 'polypeptide(L)'
;MLAKLLNDGMSPDQVSSLLKRALEKELRALVGAKNDCLSKLRDPRCTIVYSDITYTVTQLILAIMEAQTDHEKKNKIEDLVNRLPGPVQPGASTSQRDIDDAANVKSVVRRDCESKYSDSNLCAYLQLGQEAFDRALNFTRHLIQEFPEEDRNDVEEMLTVVREHLEIILEGSTTNLTSDLIDALDLGLAASELVHNLCKDGTKCDIILIQIGKSMESLISAMEEAQPEKADEIHRIYGRFFGKKGSRTDKYDEDIYKVVSEVLNLFEPDQAI
;
A
#
# COMPACT_ATOMS: atom_id res chain seq x y z
N MET A 1 7.15 -11.96 13.82
CA MET A 1 8.21 -12.89 13.32
C MET A 1 9.22 -13.24 14.42
N LEU A 2 9.75 -12.26 15.16
CA LEU A 2 10.68 -12.43 16.28
C LEU A 2 10.15 -13.37 17.39
N ALA A 3 8.90 -13.19 17.84
CA ALA A 3 8.30 -14.05 18.85
C ALA A 3 8.23 -15.53 18.45
N LYS A 4 8.00 -15.83 17.17
CA LYS A 4 7.97 -17.21 16.65
C LYS A 4 9.36 -17.84 16.62
N LEU A 5 10.37 -17.08 16.18
CA LEU A 5 11.77 -17.52 16.19
C LEU A 5 12.29 -17.76 17.62
N LEU A 6 11.86 -16.94 18.59
CA LEU A 6 12.20 -17.12 20.00
C LEU A 6 11.45 -18.31 20.63
N ASN A 7 10.21 -18.56 20.22
CA ASN A 7 9.42 -19.71 20.67
C ASN A 7 9.95 -21.07 20.17
N ASP A 8 10.65 -21.09 19.04
CA ASP A 8 11.30 -22.29 18.50
C ASP A 8 12.64 -22.63 19.20
N GLY A 9 12.94 -21.99 20.35
CA GLY A 9 14.12 -22.28 21.16
C GLY A 9 15.43 -21.73 20.60
N MET A 10 15.38 -20.82 19.63
CA MET A 10 16.58 -20.15 19.13
C MET A 10 17.11 -19.16 20.17
N SER A 11 18.44 -19.15 20.34
CA SER A 11 19.07 -18.12 21.16
C SER A 11 18.96 -16.75 20.48
N PRO A 12 18.96 -15.64 21.25
CA PRO A 12 18.98 -14.29 20.68
C PRO A 12 20.12 -14.08 19.65
N ASP A 13 21.28 -14.70 19.87
CA ASP A 13 22.41 -14.65 18.93
C ASP A 13 22.12 -15.36 17.60
N GLN A 14 21.40 -16.48 17.62
CA GLN A 14 20.99 -17.20 16.41
C GLN A 14 19.98 -16.37 15.62
N VAL A 15 18.99 -15.77 16.29
CA VAL A 15 18.02 -14.87 15.67
C VAL A 15 18.72 -13.65 15.07
N SER A 16 19.63 -13.01 15.81
CA SER A 16 20.42 -11.88 15.31
C SER A 16 21.25 -12.25 14.08
N SER A 17 21.88 -13.43 14.08
CA SER A 17 22.66 -13.92 12.95
C SER A 17 21.81 -14.14 11.69
N LEU A 18 20.62 -14.73 11.85
CA LEU A 18 19.67 -14.93 10.74
C LEU A 18 19.18 -13.59 10.18
N LEU A 19 18.78 -12.65 11.04
CA LEU A 19 18.32 -11.33 10.63
C LEU A 19 19.43 -10.56 9.89
N LYS A 20 20.67 -10.61 10.37
CA LYS A 20 21.82 -9.99 9.67
C LYS A 20 22.04 -10.60 8.29
N ARG A 21 21.92 -11.92 8.16
CA ARG A 21 22.06 -12.61 6.86
C ARG A 21 20.92 -12.25 5.91
N ALA A 22 19.69 -12.13 6.41
CA ALA A 22 18.57 -11.63 5.62
C ALA A 22 18.82 -10.19 5.18
N LEU A 23 19.24 -9.31 6.09
CA LEU A 23 19.57 -7.92 5.79
C LEU A 23 20.66 -7.81 4.72
N GLU A 24 21.72 -8.62 4.80
CA GLU A 24 22.75 -8.67 3.76
C GLU A 24 22.19 -9.05 2.39
N LYS A 25 21.27 -10.02 2.33
CA LYS A 25 20.65 -10.43 1.07
C LYS A 25 19.78 -9.31 0.50
N GLU A 26 18.96 -8.67 1.32
CA GLU A 26 18.11 -7.56 0.88
C GLU A 26 18.92 -6.34 0.48
N LEU A 27 20.01 -6.01 1.18
CA LEU A 27 20.91 -4.93 0.76
C LEU A 27 21.59 -5.25 -0.58
N ARG A 28 21.96 -6.50 -0.83
CA ARG A 28 22.48 -6.92 -2.16
C ARG A 28 21.39 -6.82 -3.22
N ALA A 29 20.16 -7.22 -2.91
CA ALA A 29 19.02 -7.05 -3.81
C ALA A 29 18.77 -5.57 -4.09
N LEU A 30 18.87 -4.69 -3.09
CA LEU A 30 18.69 -3.24 -3.24
C LEU A 30 19.76 -2.65 -4.16
N VAL A 31 21.02 -3.06 -4.00
CA VAL A 31 22.12 -2.62 -4.88
C VAL A 31 21.94 -3.17 -6.30
N GLY A 32 21.52 -4.43 -6.43
CA GLY A 32 21.21 -5.06 -7.72
C GLY A 32 20.10 -4.32 -8.45
N ALA A 33 18.96 -4.14 -7.77
CA ALA A 33 17.83 -3.35 -8.24
C ALA A 33 18.28 -1.94 -8.61
N LYS A 34 19.05 -1.25 -7.76
CA LYS A 34 19.58 0.08 -8.09
C LYS A 34 20.37 0.09 -9.40
N ASN A 35 21.24 -0.89 -9.63
CA ASN A 35 22.06 -0.94 -10.85
C ASN A 35 21.22 -1.27 -12.09
N ASP A 36 20.31 -2.21 -11.97
CA ASP A 36 19.42 -2.62 -13.07
C ASP A 36 18.42 -1.51 -13.42
N CYS A 37 18.01 -0.73 -12.42
CA CYS A 37 17.02 0.33 -12.54
C CYS A 37 17.61 1.71 -12.85
N LEU A 38 18.88 1.95 -12.57
CA LEU A 38 19.59 3.14 -13.04
C LEU A 38 20.04 3.00 -14.50
N SER A 39 20.31 1.77 -14.96
CA SER A 39 20.80 1.51 -16.32
C SER A 39 19.68 1.45 -17.36
N LYS A 40 18.46 1.06 -16.96
CA LYS A 40 17.27 1.08 -17.79
C LYS A 40 16.41 2.26 -17.37
N LEU A 41 16.22 3.23 -18.27
CA LEU A 41 15.36 4.41 -18.08
C LEU A 41 14.09 4.07 -17.26
N ARG A 42 14.06 4.55 -16.00
CA ARG A 42 12.91 4.69 -15.09
C ARG A 42 11.74 3.74 -15.39
N ASP A 43 11.94 2.45 -15.20
CA ASP A 43 10.83 1.48 -15.22
C ASP A 43 10.01 1.65 -13.91
N PRO A 44 8.69 1.89 -13.93
CA PRO A 44 7.85 1.93 -12.73
C PRO A 44 8.05 0.74 -11.79
N ARG A 45 8.27 -0.45 -12.37
CA ARG A 45 8.53 -1.68 -11.61
C ARG A 45 9.79 -1.57 -10.78
N CYS A 46 10.75 -0.75 -11.21
CA CYS A 46 11.93 -0.44 -10.43
C CYS A 46 11.61 0.41 -9.21
N THR A 47 10.73 1.40 -9.31
CA THR A 47 10.31 2.21 -8.16
C THR A 47 9.62 1.33 -7.12
N ILE A 48 8.73 0.44 -7.56
CA ILE A 48 8.03 -0.52 -6.69
C ILE A 48 9.01 -1.49 -6.02
N VAL A 49 9.84 -2.19 -6.81
CA VAL A 49 10.84 -3.14 -6.28
C VAL A 49 11.81 -2.44 -5.33
N TYR A 50 12.24 -1.22 -5.66
CA TYR A 50 13.12 -0.45 -4.79
C TYR A 50 12.43 -0.05 -3.48
N SER A 51 11.16 0.36 -3.53
CA SER A 51 10.35 0.66 -2.35
C SER A 51 10.17 -0.59 -1.47
N ASP A 52 9.83 -1.73 -2.05
CA ASP A 52 9.59 -2.97 -1.32
C ASP A 52 10.87 -3.52 -0.68
N ILE A 53 12.00 -3.50 -1.40
CA ILE A 53 13.29 -3.89 -0.83
C ILE A 53 13.71 -2.88 0.25
N THR A 54 13.53 -1.57 0.05
CA THR A 54 13.85 -0.55 1.05
C THR A 54 13.02 -0.73 2.32
N TYR A 55 11.73 -1.04 2.18
CA TYR A 55 10.86 -1.37 3.30
C TYR A 55 11.34 -2.62 4.03
N THR A 56 11.63 -3.70 3.30
CA THR A 56 12.11 -4.96 3.89
C THR A 56 13.45 -4.78 4.62
N VAL A 57 14.37 -4.03 4.03
CA VAL A 57 15.64 -3.61 4.67
C VAL A 57 15.37 -2.87 5.97
N THR A 58 14.44 -1.92 5.96
CA THR A 58 14.07 -1.13 7.15
C THR A 58 13.51 -2.05 8.25
N GLN A 59 12.56 -2.93 7.92
CA GLN A 59 11.97 -3.87 8.87
C GLN A 59 13.01 -4.82 9.46
N LEU A 60 13.97 -5.28 8.65
CA LEU A 60 15.08 -6.11 9.13
C LEU A 60 16.01 -5.34 10.08
N ILE A 61 16.28 -4.06 9.82
CA ILE A 61 17.09 -3.23 10.73
C ILE A 61 16.37 -3.04 12.07
N LEU A 62 15.05 -2.73 12.05
CA LEU A 62 14.24 -2.60 13.26
C LEU A 62 14.20 -3.92 14.05
N ALA A 63 14.02 -5.05 13.38
CA ALA A 63 14.06 -6.37 14.01
C ALA A 63 15.44 -6.68 14.63
N ILE A 64 16.54 -6.30 13.98
CA ILE A 64 17.90 -6.45 14.55
C ILE A 64 18.08 -5.56 15.77
N MET A 65 17.56 -4.33 15.73
CA MET A 65 17.62 -3.39 16.85
C MET A 65 16.82 -3.92 18.06
N GLU A 66 15.66 -4.51 17.83
CA GLU A 66 14.84 -5.13 18.88
C GLU A 66 15.51 -6.37 19.47
N ALA A 67 16.10 -7.22 18.63
CA ALA A 67 16.83 -8.41 19.05
C ALA A 67 18.17 -8.12 19.76
N GLN A 68 18.66 -6.87 19.71
CA GLN A 68 19.93 -6.49 20.30
C GLN A 68 19.79 -6.29 21.82
N THR A 69 20.46 -7.16 22.59
CA THR A 69 20.49 -7.10 24.06
C THR A 69 21.57 -6.15 24.59
N ASP A 70 22.61 -5.87 23.80
CA ASP A 70 23.65 -4.92 24.14
C ASP A 70 23.18 -3.48 23.88
N HIS A 71 22.95 -2.72 24.96
CA HIS A 71 22.47 -1.34 24.90
C HIS A 71 23.35 -0.41 24.07
N GLU A 72 24.67 -0.57 24.11
CA GLU A 72 25.57 0.29 23.35
C GLU A 72 25.43 0.04 21.85
N LYS A 73 25.34 -1.24 21.46
CA LYS A 73 25.09 -1.62 20.06
C LYS A 73 23.71 -1.20 19.59
N LYS A 74 22.69 -1.32 20.44
CA LYS A 74 21.33 -0.88 20.13
C LYS A 74 21.28 0.62 19.83
N ASN A 75 21.89 1.44 20.70
CA ASN A 75 21.98 2.89 20.50
C ASN A 75 22.73 3.27 19.21
N LYS A 76 23.78 2.51 18.85
CA LYS A 76 24.50 2.70 17.59
C LYS A 76 23.63 2.37 16.37
N ILE A 77 22.82 1.31 16.44
CA ILE A 77 21.87 0.97 15.37
C ILE A 77 20.79 2.04 15.26
N GLU A 78 20.25 2.49 16.38
CA GLU A 78 19.24 3.55 16.44
C GLU A 78 19.75 4.88 15.85
N ASP A 79 20.98 5.29 16.20
CA ASP A 79 21.62 6.48 15.61
C ASP A 79 21.85 6.31 14.09
N LEU A 80 22.18 5.10 13.61
CA LEU A 80 22.25 4.83 12.17
C LEU A 80 20.88 4.92 11.50
N VAL A 81 19.84 4.36 12.10
CA VAL A 81 18.46 4.43 11.59
C VAL A 81 17.98 5.88 11.51
N ASN A 82 18.23 6.68 12.54
CA ASN A 82 17.86 8.10 12.59
C ASN A 82 18.61 8.97 11.56
N ARG A 83 19.74 8.49 11.04
CA ARG A 83 20.51 9.15 9.97
C ARG A 83 20.15 8.70 8.58
N LEU A 84 19.46 7.56 8.45
CA LEU A 84 18.87 7.22 7.17
C LEU A 84 17.88 8.34 6.82
N PRO A 85 17.80 8.78 5.55
CA PRO A 85 16.61 9.51 5.12
C PRO A 85 15.43 8.66 5.58
N GLY A 86 14.55 9.26 6.40
CA GLY A 86 13.51 8.52 7.13
C GLY A 86 12.86 7.49 6.21
N PRO A 87 12.48 6.31 6.73
CA PRO A 87 12.03 5.20 5.90
C PRO A 87 11.14 5.76 4.81
N VAL A 88 11.43 5.43 3.55
CA VAL A 88 10.53 5.77 2.45
C VAL A 88 9.22 5.14 2.86
N GLN A 89 8.36 5.95 3.49
CA GLN A 89 7.13 5.47 4.05
C GLN A 89 6.41 4.89 2.84
N PRO A 90 5.94 3.64 2.90
CA PRO A 90 5.11 3.15 1.82
C PRO A 90 3.94 4.14 1.67
N GLY A 91 3.98 4.91 0.58
CA GLY A 91 3.18 6.13 0.39
C GLY A 91 3.91 7.44 0.71
N ALA A 92 5.11 7.72 0.18
CA ALA A 92 5.23 9.09 -0.32
C ALA A 92 4.05 9.22 -1.31
N SER A 93 3.07 10.10 -1.03
CA SER A 93 1.83 10.33 -1.80
C SER A 93 2.02 9.90 -3.24
N THR A 94 1.13 9.07 -3.82
CA THR A 94 1.22 8.59 -5.22
C THR A 94 1.85 9.67 -6.07
N SER A 95 3.16 9.57 -6.27
CA SER A 95 3.91 10.78 -6.58
C SER A 95 3.61 11.11 -8.02
N GLN A 96 3.71 12.36 -8.43
CA GLN A 96 3.61 12.68 -9.86
C GLN A 96 4.52 11.76 -10.69
N ARG A 97 5.63 11.29 -10.11
CA ARG A 97 6.50 10.28 -10.72
C ARG A 97 5.87 8.89 -10.83
N ASP A 98 5.15 8.40 -9.81
CA ASP A 98 4.46 7.10 -9.90
C ASP A 98 3.31 7.16 -10.91
N ILE A 99 2.63 8.31 -11.01
CA ILE A 99 1.62 8.58 -12.04
C ILE A 99 2.29 8.62 -13.42
N ASP A 100 3.39 9.36 -13.59
CA ASP A 100 4.11 9.45 -14.86
C ASP A 100 4.64 8.07 -15.29
N ASP A 101 5.17 7.29 -14.36
CA ASP A 101 5.67 5.96 -14.63
C ASP A 101 4.51 5.01 -15.01
N ALA A 102 3.41 4.97 -14.24
CA ALA A 102 2.20 4.24 -14.60
C ALA A 102 1.63 4.71 -15.95
N ALA A 103 1.69 6.02 -16.21
CA ALA A 103 1.29 6.67 -17.46
C ALA A 103 2.19 6.28 -18.64
N ASN A 104 3.36 5.69 -18.40
CA ASN A 104 4.25 5.16 -19.45
C ASN A 104 4.10 3.64 -19.65
N VAL A 105 3.44 2.91 -18.76
CA VAL A 105 3.13 1.48 -18.95
C VAL A 105 1.96 1.32 -19.92
N LYS A 106 2.25 0.93 -21.17
CA LYS A 106 1.23 0.53 -22.14
C LYS A 106 0.72 -0.89 -21.88
N SER A 107 -0.05 -1.09 -20.82
CA SER A 107 -0.83 -2.34 -20.67
C SER A 107 -1.97 -2.37 -21.69
N VAL A 108 -2.45 -3.57 -22.04
CA VAL A 108 -3.63 -3.73 -22.91
C VAL A 108 -4.86 -3.13 -22.21
N VAL A 109 -5.03 -3.48 -20.94
CA VAL A 109 -6.09 -3.01 -20.04
C VAL A 109 -6.15 -1.48 -19.98
N ARG A 110 -5.02 -0.79 -19.88
CA ARG A 110 -5.01 0.68 -19.87
C ARG A 110 -5.40 1.29 -21.21
N ARG A 111 -5.06 0.67 -22.34
CA ARG A 111 -5.53 1.17 -23.65
C ARG A 111 -7.04 1.08 -23.77
N ASP A 112 -7.64 0.06 -23.19
CA ASP A 112 -9.09 -0.10 -23.19
C ASP A 112 -9.74 0.97 -22.29
N CYS A 113 -9.18 1.20 -21.10
CA CYS A 113 -9.54 2.32 -20.22
C CYS A 113 -9.46 3.68 -20.95
N GLU A 114 -8.31 4.01 -21.56
CA GLU A 114 -8.09 5.29 -22.25
C GLU A 114 -8.93 5.45 -23.52
N SER A 115 -9.37 4.34 -24.13
CA SER A 115 -10.32 4.39 -25.24
C SER A 115 -11.72 4.81 -24.80
N LYS A 116 -12.06 4.56 -23.53
CA LYS A 116 -13.37 4.83 -22.94
C LYS A 116 -13.40 6.16 -22.20
N TYR A 117 -12.39 6.44 -21.39
CA TYR A 117 -12.25 7.69 -20.66
C TYR A 117 -11.12 8.50 -21.29
N SER A 118 -11.41 9.72 -21.71
CA SER A 118 -10.44 10.60 -22.35
C SER A 118 -9.32 11.09 -21.42
N ASP A 119 -9.41 10.76 -20.12
CA ASP A 119 -8.48 11.18 -19.09
C ASP A 119 -7.42 10.11 -18.80
N SER A 120 -6.17 10.40 -19.18
CA SER A 120 -5.05 9.48 -18.95
C SER A 120 -4.67 9.33 -17.48
N ASN A 121 -4.95 10.33 -16.64
CA ASN A 121 -4.62 10.29 -15.22
C ASN A 121 -5.61 9.38 -14.48
N LEU A 122 -6.90 9.46 -14.80
CA LEU A 122 -7.92 8.55 -14.26
C LEU A 122 -7.51 7.08 -14.42
N CYS A 123 -7.12 6.68 -15.64
CA CYS A 123 -6.71 5.31 -15.93
C CYS A 123 -5.39 4.92 -15.23
N ALA A 124 -4.47 5.87 -15.06
CA ALA A 124 -3.24 5.64 -14.30
C ALA A 124 -3.55 5.40 -12.81
N TYR A 125 -4.45 6.18 -12.21
CA TYR A 125 -4.86 6.00 -10.82
C TYR A 125 -5.59 4.67 -10.59
N LEU A 126 -6.51 4.30 -11.49
CA LEU A 126 -7.19 3.00 -11.43
C LEU A 126 -6.21 1.83 -11.51
N GLN A 127 -5.22 1.89 -12.41
CA GLN A 127 -4.18 0.88 -12.56
C GLN A 127 -3.33 0.77 -11.28
N LEU A 128 -2.93 1.89 -10.70
CA LEU A 128 -2.17 1.92 -9.44
C LEU A 128 -2.98 1.34 -8.28
N GLY A 129 -4.29 1.61 -8.25
CA GLY A 129 -5.22 1.01 -7.30
C GLY A 129 -5.26 -0.52 -7.43
N GLN A 130 -5.49 -1.03 -8.64
CA GLN A 130 -5.53 -2.46 -8.91
C GLN A 130 -4.22 -3.16 -8.51
N GLU A 131 -3.06 -2.60 -8.88
CA GLU A 131 -1.76 -3.16 -8.52
C GLU A 131 -1.52 -3.18 -7.01
N ALA A 132 -2.04 -2.20 -6.27
CA ALA A 132 -1.96 -2.18 -4.82
C ALA A 132 -2.84 -3.28 -4.19
N PHE A 133 -4.06 -3.52 -4.71
CA PHE A 133 -4.87 -4.65 -4.28
C PHE A 133 -4.26 -6.01 -4.62
N ASP A 134 -3.65 -6.17 -5.81
CA ASP A 134 -2.93 -7.41 -6.17
C ASP A 134 -1.81 -7.71 -5.18
N ARG A 135 -1.08 -6.67 -4.74
CA ARG A 135 -0.06 -6.81 -3.68
C ARG A 135 -0.69 -7.18 -2.34
N ALA A 136 -1.79 -6.54 -1.95
CA ALA A 136 -2.50 -6.87 -0.72
C ALA A 136 -2.91 -8.36 -0.72
N LEU A 137 -3.53 -8.82 -1.81
CA LEU A 137 -3.94 -10.22 -2.02
C LEU A 137 -2.75 -11.19 -1.93
N ASN A 138 -1.62 -10.84 -2.56
CA ASN A 138 -0.42 -11.64 -2.48
C ASN A 138 0.12 -11.72 -1.04
N PHE A 139 0.16 -10.62 -0.30
CA PHE A 139 0.57 -10.62 1.10
C PHE A 139 -0.39 -11.43 1.98
N THR A 140 -1.70 -11.32 1.78
CA THR A 140 -2.71 -12.13 2.49
C THR A 140 -2.43 -13.63 2.32
N ARG A 141 -2.13 -14.09 1.10
CA ARG A 141 -1.77 -15.50 0.85
C ARG A 141 -0.50 -15.94 1.59
N HIS A 142 0.50 -15.07 1.70
CA HIS A 142 1.75 -15.35 2.43
C HIS A 142 1.59 -15.26 3.95
N LEU A 143 0.60 -14.51 4.42
CA LEU A 143 0.30 -14.29 5.83
C LEU A 143 -0.96 -15.04 6.28
N ILE A 144 -1.38 -16.05 5.53
CA ILE A 144 -2.65 -16.76 5.75
C ILE A 144 -2.76 -17.37 7.15
N GLN A 145 -1.63 -17.77 7.75
CA GLN A 145 -1.55 -18.27 9.12
C GLN A 145 -1.91 -17.23 10.19
N GLU A 146 -1.83 -15.94 9.87
CA GLU A 146 -2.14 -14.83 10.77
C GLU A 146 -3.66 -14.61 10.90
N PHE A 147 -4.46 -15.27 10.06
CA PHE A 147 -5.92 -15.25 10.14
C PHE A 147 -6.46 -16.53 10.82
N PRO A 148 -7.62 -16.49 11.51
CA PRO A 148 -8.36 -17.66 11.95
C PRO A 148 -8.67 -18.59 10.78
N GLU A 149 -8.69 -19.90 11.00
CA GLU A 149 -8.81 -20.86 9.89
C GLU A 149 -10.15 -20.76 9.18
N GLU A 150 -11.19 -20.46 9.97
CA GLU A 150 -12.57 -20.22 9.55
C GLU A 150 -12.72 -18.96 8.68
N ASP A 151 -11.91 -17.91 8.88
CA ASP A 151 -12.09 -16.60 8.24
C ASP A 151 -11.04 -16.29 7.16
N ARG A 152 -10.09 -17.20 6.91
CA ARG A 152 -9.03 -17.04 5.90
C ARG A 152 -9.57 -16.74 4.50
N ASN A 153 -10.64 -17.44 4.13
CA ASN A 153 -11.22 -17.32 2.81
C ASN A 153 -11.94 -15.99 2.65
N ASP A 154 -12.54 -15.46 3.71
CA ASP A 154 -13.32 -14.22 3.66
C ASP A 154 -12.44 -13.02 3.29
N VAL A 155 -11.23 -12.93 3.85
CA VAL A 155 -10.26 -11.88 3.51
C VAL A 155 -9.81 -11.99 2.06
N GLU A 156 -9.47 -13.20 1.61
CA GLU A 156 -9.01 -13.41 0.24
C GLU A 156 -10.13 -13.16 -0.77
N GLU A 157 -11.35 -13.59 -0.46
CA GLU A 157 -12.55 -13.39 -1.27
C GLU A 157 -12.85 -11.89 -1.40
N MET A 158 -12.89 -11.15 -0.28
CA MET A 158 -13.16 -9.71 -0.31
C MET A 158 -12.13 -8.95 -1.15
N LEU A 159 -10.83 -9.24 -0.98
CA LEU A 159 -9.77 -8.62 -1.77
C LEU A 159 -9.87 -8.99 -3.26
N THR A 160 -10.32 -10.22 -3.57
CA THR A 160 -10.53 -10.67 -4.95
C THR A 160 -11.70 -9.93 -5.59
N VAL A 161 -12.80 -9.75 -4.86
CA VAL A 161 -13.97 -8.98 -5.33
C VAL A 161 -13.57 -7.54 -5.66
N VAL A 162 -12.81 -6.86 -4.79
CA VAL A 162 -12.36 -5.49 -5.07
C VAL A 162 -11.50 -5.43 -6.33
N ARG A 163 -10.55 -6.37 -6.48
CA ARG A 163 -9.67 -6.47 -7.65
C ARG A 163 -10.45 -6.66 -8.95
N GLU A 164 -11.43 -7.58 -8.96
CA GLU A 164 -12.27 -7.86 -10.13
C GLU A 164 -13.15 -6.66 -10.48
N HIS A 165 -13.64 -5.95 -9.47
CA HIS A 165 -14.40 -4.72 -9.70
C HIS A 165 -13.55 -3.63 -10.35
N LEU A 166 -12.30 -3.45 -9.90
CA LEU A 166 -11.35 -2.52 -10.55
C LEU A 166 -10.99 -2.93 -11.98
N GLU A 167 -10.89 -4.23 -12.25
CA GLU A 167 -10.67 -4.77 -13.60
C GLU A 167 -11.81 -4.38 -14.55
N ILE A 168 -13.07 -4.52 -14.11
CA ILE A 168 -14.25 -4.11 -14.88
C ILE A 168 -14.23 -2.61 -15.23
N ILE A 169 -13.84 -1.75 -14.27
CA ILE A 169 -13.73 -0.30 -14.50
C ILE A 169 -12.63 -0.01 -15.53
N LEU A 170 -11.47 -0.65 -15.39
CA LEU A 170 -10.30 -0.50 -16.26
C LEU A 170 -10.56 -1.02 -17.68
N GLU A 171 -11.35 -2.07 -17.85
CA GLU A 171 -11.78 -2.54 -19.17
C GLU A 171 -12.75 -1.57 -19.88
N GLY A 172 -13.21 -0.52 -19.19
CA GLY A 172 -14.17 0.44 -19.72
C GLY A 172 -15.59 -0.12 -19.83
N SER A 173 -15.87 -1.22 -19.11
CA SER A 173 -17.14 -1.94 -19.12
C SER A 173 -18.21 -1.30 -18.21
N THR A 174 -17.87 -0.26 -17.44
CA THR A 174 -18.82 0.46 -16.59
C THR A 174 -19.89 1.21 -17.40
N THR A 175 -21.08 1.30 -16.80
CA THR A 175 -22.15 2.21 -17.27
C THR A 175 -22.22 3.50 -16.45
N ASN A 176 -21.69 3.49 -15.22
CA ASN A 176 -21.68 4.62 -14.31
C ASN A 176 -20.37 4.59 -13.50
N LEU A 177 -19.34 5.23 -14.05
CA LEU A 177 -17.99 5.25 -13.46
C LEU A 177 -18.01 5.74 -12.00
N THR A 178 -18.80 6.76 -11.69
CA THR A 178 -18.87 7.32 -10.34
C THR A 178 -19.42 6.32 -9.35
N SER A 179 -20.51 5.63 -9.71
CA SER A 179 -21.08 4.56 -8.85
C SER A 179 -20.07 3.44 -8.64
N ASP A 180 -19.41 2.98 -9.71
CA ASP A 180 -18.47 1.88 -9.60
C ASP A 180 -17.22 2.25 -8.78
N LEU A 181 -16.77 3.51 -8.85
CA LEU A 181 -15.69 4.04 -8.00
C LEU A 181 -16.10 4.11 -6.52
N ILE A 182 -17.34 4.50 -6.23
CA ILE A 182 -17.90 4.50 -4.86
C ILE A 182 -17.92 3.06 -4.33
N ASP A 183 -18.44 2.12 -5.12
CA ASP A 183 -18.52 0.70 -4.75
C ASP A 183 -17.10 0.13 -4.52
N ALA A 184 -16.13 0.48 -5.37
CA ALA A 184 -14.74 0.07 -5.20
C ALA A 184 -14.12 0.57 -3.88
N LEU A 185 -14.42 1.81 -3.51
CA LEU A 185 -13.95 2.39 -2.24
C LEU A 185 -14.63 1.75 -1.03
N ASP A 186 -15.94 1.52 -1.09
CA ASP A 186 -16.70 0.87 -0.02
C ASP A 186 -16.20 -0.57 0.22
N LEU A 187 -16.02 -1.34 -0.86
CA LEU A 187 -15.41 -2.67 -0.80
C LEU A 187 -13.98 -2.62 -0.24
N GLY A 188 -13.18 -1.63 -0.62
CA GLY A 188 -11.84 -1.43 -0.09
C GLY A 188 -11.83 -1.13 1.41
N LEU A 189 -12.78 -0.34 1.87
CA LEU A 189 -12.98 -0.02 3.28
C LEU A 189 -13.39 -1.27 4.07
N ALA A 190 -14.35 -2.06 3.56
CA ALA A 190 -14.75 -3.33 4.14
C ALA A 190 -13.58 -4.34 4.21
N ALA A 191 -12.76 -4.42 3.16
CA ALA A 191 -11.56 -5.25 3.15
C ALA A 191 -10.55 -4.82 4.23
N SER A 192 -10.36 -3.51 4.39
CA SER A 192 -9.48 -2.95 5.43
C SER A 192 -9.98 -3.31 6.83
N GLU A 193 -11.27 -3.17 7.11
CA GLU A 193 -11.87 -3.54 8.39
C GLU A 193 -11.72 -5.03 8.68
N LEU A 194 -11.97 -5.87 7.66
CA LEU A 194 -11.88 -7.30 7.79
C LEU A 194 -10.45 -7.75 8.13
N VAL A 195 -9.44 -7.21 7.43
CA VAL A 195 -8.02 -7.46 7.74
C VAL A 195 -7.68 -7.00 9.15
N HIS A 196 -8.13 -5.80 9.53
CA HIS A 196 -7.86 -5.23 10.85
C HIS A 196 -8.45 -6.09 11.98
N ASN A 197 -9.69 -6.54 11.82
CA ASN A 197 -10.42 -7.28 12.85
C ASN A 197 -9.97 -8.74 12.98
N LEU A 198 -9.62 -9.39 11.88
CA LEU A 198 -9.31 -10.82 11.87
C LEU A 198 -7.82 -11.12 12.08
N CYS A 199 -6.93 -10.16 11.83
CA CYS A 199 -5.51 -10.44 11.95
C CYS A 199 -5.05 -10.64 13.40
N LYS A 200 -4.39 -11.77 13.68
CA LYS A 200 -3.85 -12.11 15.01
C LYS A 200 -2.65 -11.25 15.42
N ASP A 201 -1.86 -10.80 14.45
CA ASP A 201 -0.62 -10.05 14.65
C ASP A 201 -0.68 -8.77 13.82
N GLY A 202 -1.19 -7.69 14.41
CA GLY A 202 -1.39 -6.41 13.74
C GLY A 202 -0.16 -5.94 12.97
N THR A 203 1.02 -6.00 13.58
CA THR A 203 2.28 -5.58 12.95
C THR A 203 2.63 -6.35 11.68
N LYS A 204 2.22 -7.62 11.56
CA LYS A 204 2.40 -8.37 10.31
C LYS A 204 1.39 -7.98 9.25
N CYS A 205 0.16 -7.68 9.65
CA CYS A 205 -0.91 -7.30 8.72
C CYS A 205 -0.88 -5.83 8.33
N ASP A 206 -0.10 -4.98 9.01
CA ASP A 206 0.17 -3.59 8.62
C ASP A 206 0.58 -3.51 7.14
N ILE A 207 1.36 -4.48 6.64
CA ILE A 207 1.75 -4.49 5.23
C ILE A 207 0.56 -4.68 4.29
N ILE A 208 -0.46 -5.46 4.67
CA ILE A 208 -1.68 -5.65 3.89
C ILE A 208 -2.52 -4.37 3.96
N LEU A 209 -2.75 -3.84 5.16
CA LEU A 209 -3.51 -2.60 5.40
C LEU A 209 -2.90 -1.41 4.64
N ILE A 210 -1.58 -1.28 4.62
CA ILE A 210 -0.88 -0.25 3.85
C ILE A 210 -1.15 -0.38 2.35
N GLN A 211 -1.19 -1.60 1.80
CA GLN A 211 -1.48 -1.78 0.37
C GLN A 211 -2.95 -1.50 0.04
N ILE A 212 -3.88 -1.91 0.90
CA ILE A 212 -5.30 -1.53 0.77
C ILE A 212 -5.44 0.00 0.82
N GLY A 213 -4.79 0.64 1.80
CA GLY A 213 -4.76 2.10 1.93
C GLY A 213 -4.25 2.82 0.67
N LYS A 214 -3.14 2.33 0.08
CA LYS A 214 -2.62 2.87 -1.18
C LYS A 214 -3.60 2.73 -2.34
N SER A 215 -4.33 1.62 -2.38
CA SER A 215 -5.36 1.47 -3.40
C SER A 215 -6.47 2.49 -3.21
N MET A 216 -6.97 2.64 -1.98
CA MET A 216 -8.02 3.61 -1.67
C MET A 216 -7.58 5.05 -1.95
N GLU A 217 -6.33 5.41 -1.65
CA GLU A 217 -5.74 6.71 -2.02
C GLU A 217 -5.74 6.93 -3.54
N SER A 218 -5.41 5.89 -4.31
CA SER A 218 -5.45 5.95 -5.78
C SER A 218 -6.89 6.09 -6.29
N LEU A 219 -7.85 5.40 -5.65
CA LEU A 219 -9.27 5.50 -6.01
C LEU A 219 -9.87 6.86 -5.65
N ILE A 220 -9.46 7.49 -4.54
CA ILE A 220 -9.82 8.87 -4.21
C ILE A 220 -9.32 9.83 -5.30
N SER A 221 -8.08 9.63 -5.76
CA SER A 221 -7.52 10.45 -6.85
C SER A 221 -8.28 10.21 -8.17
N ALA A 222 -8.66 8.96 -8.46
CA ALA A 222 -9.52 8.63 -9.59
C ALA A 222 -10.90 9.29 -9.49
N MET A 223 -11.50 9.35 -8.30
CA MET A 223 -12.76 10.07 -8.08
C MET A 223 -12.61 11.57 -8.28
N GLU A 224 -11.49 12.17 -7.85
CA GLU A 224 -11.20 13.59 -8.08
C GLU A 224 -11.22 13.93 -9.58
N GLU A 225 -10.61 13.09 -10.41
CA GLU A 225 -10.62 13.25 -11.88
C GLU A 225 -12.01 12.94 -12.48
N ALA A 226 -12.70 11.92 -11.98
CA ALA A 226 -14.02 11.50 -12.49
C ALA A 226 -15.16 12.44 -12.11
N GLN A 227 -15.01 13.27 -11.06
CA GLN A 227 -16.02 14.18 -10.53
C GLN A 227 -15.44 15.60 -10.33
N PRO A 228 -15.14 16.34 -11.42
CA PRO A 228 -14.49 17.64 -11.34
C PRO A 228 -15.22 18.66 -10.46
N GLU A 229 -16.55 18.56 -10.35
CA GLU A 229 -17.37 19.44 -9.53
C GLU A 229 -17.23 19.19 -8.01
N LYS A 230 -16.72 18.01 -7.60
CA LYS A 230 -16.44 17.66 -6.21
C LYS A 230 -14.94 17.60 -5.91
N ALA A 231 -14.07 17.77 -6.92
CA ALA A 231 -12.62 17.63 -6.80
C ALA A 231 -12.02 18.47 -5.66
N ASP A 232 -12.36 19.75 -5.58
CA ASP A 232 -11.88 20.66 -4.52
C ASP A 232 -12.28 20.18 -3.10
N GLU A 233 -13.46 19.58 -2.98
CA GLU A 233 -13.97 19.07 -1.71
C GLU A 233 -13.29 17.77 -1.31
N ILE A 234 -13.11 16.84 -2.25
CA ILE A 234 -12.32 15.60 -2.08
C ILE A 234 -10.90 15.96 -1.65
N HIS A 235 -10.25 16.87 -2.39
CA HIS A 235 -8.89 17.33 -2.08
C HIS A 235 -8.78 17.97 -0.70
N ARG A 236 -9.80 18.76 -0.31
CA ARG A 236 -9.87 19.38 1.03
C ARG A 236 -10.02 18.34 2.13
N ILE A 237 -10.81 17.28 1.94
CA ILE A 237 -10.92 16.18 2.90
C ILE A 237 -9.56 15.49 3.04
N TYR A 238 -8.95 15.06 1.92
CA TYR A 238 -7.64 14.42 1.94
C TYR A 238 -6.59 15.30 2.66
N GLY A 239 -6.53 16.59 2.32
CA GLY A 239 -5.61 17.56 2.92
C GLY A 239 -5.85 17.84 4.40
N ARG A 240 -7.01 17.50 4.98
CA ARG A 240 -7.28 17.62 6.42
C ARG A 240 -6.47 16.60 7.23
N PHE A 241 -6.35 15.39 6.70
CA PHE A 241 -5.67 14.27 7.38
C PHE A 241 -4.18 14.23 7.05
N PHE A 242 -3.83 14.50 5.79
CA PHE A 242 -2.43 14.43 5.33
C PHE A 242 -1.75 15.80 5.27
N GLY A 243 -2.44 16.90 5.55
CA GLY A 243 -1.90 18.26 5.49
C GLY A 243 -1.54 18.72 4.06
N LYS A 244 -1.17 20.00 3.91
CA LYS A 244 -0.78 20.59 2.59
C LYS A 244 0.51 20.02 1.98
N LYS A 245 1.25 19.18 2.71
CA LYS A 245 2.53 18.59 2.29
C LYS A 245 2.57 17.06 2.43
N GLY A 246 1.45 16.41 2.72
CA GLY A 246 1.46 14.97 3.02
C GLY A 246 2.16 14.64 4.34
N SER A 247 2.15 15.53 5.34
CA SER A 247 2.63 15.21 6.69
C SER A 247 1.70 14.17 7.31
N ARG A 248 2.11 12.91 7.21
CA ARG A 248 1.40 11.74 7.73
C ARG A 248 1.51 11.67 9.25
N THR A 249 0.44 11.19 9.89
CA THR A 249 0.58 10.61 11.23
C THR A 249 1.32 9.26 11.12
N ASP A 250 1.72 8.68 12.24
CA ASP A 250 2.34 7.35 12.27
C ASP A 250 1.36 6.22 11.86
N LYS A 251 0.10 6.55 11.52
CA LYS A 251 -0.99 5.60 11.27
C LYS A 251 -1.70 5.88 9.93
N TYR A 252 -0.97 5.66 8.84
CA TYR A 252 -1.44 5.94 7.49
C TYR A 252 -2.78 5.25 7.14
N ASP A 253 -2.93 3.99 7.52
CA ASP A 253 -4.13 3.17 7.30
C ASP A 253 -5.36 3.73 8.05
N GLU A 254 -5.20 4.18 9.31
CA GLU A 254 -6.29 4.83 10.05
C GLU A 254 -6.69 6.19 9.43
N ASP A 255 -5.72 6.95 8.94
CA ASP A 255 -5.98 8.25 8.32
C ASP A 255 -6.68 8.09 6.96
N ILE A 256 -6.22 7.17 6.12
CA ILE A 256 -6.85 6.93 4.82
C ILE A 256 -8.26 6.35 4.98
N TYR A 257 -8.49 5.49 5.97
CA TYR A 257 -9.83 5.00 6.30
C TYR A 257 -10.81 6.16 6.57
N LYS A 258 -10.40 7.15 7.38
CA LYS A 258 -11.23 8.34 7.67
C LYS A 258 -11.45 9.20 6.44
N VAL A 259 -10.43 9.38 5.59
CA VAL A 259 -10.56 10.10 4.32
C VAL A 259 -11.60 9.41 3.43
N VAL A 260 -11.51 8.09 3.25
CA VAL A 260 -12.45 7.33 2.42
C VAL A 260 -13.86 7.46 2.95
N SER A 261 -14.07 7.28 4.26
CA SER A 261 -15.37 7.44 4.89
C SER A 261 -15.96 8.84 4.67
N GLU A 262 -15.17 9.91 4.85
CA GLU A 262 -15.63 11.28 4.58
C GLU A 262 -15.89 11.54 3.08
N VAL A 263 -15.10 10.95 2.17
CA VAL A 263 -15.31 11.07 0.72
C VAL A 263 -16.59 10.35 0.31
N LEU A 264 -16.84 9.14 0.79
CA LEU A 264 -18.09 8.40 0.51
C LEU A 264 -19.33 9.19 0.95
N ASN A 265 -19.27 9.84 2.11
CA ASN A 265 -20.35 10.70 2.61
C ASN A 265 -20.68 11.89 1.67
N LEU A 266 -19.75 12.33 0.81
CA LEU A 266 -20.05 13.36 -0.20
C LEU A 266 -21.01 12.86 -1.28
N PHE A 267 -21.12 11.56 -1.46
CA PHE A 267 -21.91 10.93 -2.52
C PHE A 267 -23.19 10.27 -2.01
N GLU A 268 -23.39 10.23 -0.70
CA GLU A 268 -24.69 9.90 -0.15
C GLU A 268 -25.73 10.92 -0.66
N PRO A 269 -26.90 10.47 -1.16
CA PRO A 269 -27.96 11.39 -1.54
C PRO A 269 -28.31 12.22 -0.31
N ASP A 270 -28.29 13.56 -0.44
CA ASP A 270 -28.63 14.51 0.62
C ASP A 270 -29.74 13.91 1.48
N GLN A 271 -29.41 13.49 2.70
CA GLN A 271 -30.41 13.06 3.65
C GLN A 271 -31.25 14.29 3.92
N ALA A 272 -32.37 14.40 3.20
CA ALA A 272 -33.25 15.55 3.25
C ALA A 272 -33.61 15.81 4.70
N ILE A 273 -33.02 16.86 5.27
CA ILE A 273 -33.39 17.44 6.57
C ILE A 273 -34.68 18.25 6.37
#